data_AF-A0A8U0M6N4-F1
#
_entry.id   AF-A0A8U0M6N4-F1
#
_cell.length_a   1.000
_cell.length_b   1.000
_cell.length_c   1.000
_cell.angle_alpha   90.00
_cell.angle_beta   90.00
_cell.angle_gamma   90.00
#
_symmetry.space_group_name_H-M   'P 1'
#
loop_
_entity.id
_entity.type
_entity.pdbx_description
1 polymer ?
#
loop_
_entity_poly.entity_id
_entity_poly.type
_entity_poly.pdbx_seq_one_letter_code
_entity_poly.pdbx_strand_id
1 'polypeptide(L)'
;MNRMVVDPELIIRCWDIDGYPNYFFGADKHLYQIDSRGRYNRRRLVMKRYTRGYTLKSRFLSLSQLRPLLRRHDPTIDHPVGF
;
A
#
# COMPACT_ATOMS: atom_id res chain seq x y z
N MET A 1 -15.21 -12.64 -4.65
CA MET A 1 -14.44 -11.72 -3.77
C MET A 1 -14.70 -10.29 -4.25
N ASN A 2 -15.48 -9.48 -3.51
CA ASN A 2 -15.79 -8.10 -3.92
C ASN A 2 -14.53 -7.23 -3.90
N ARG A 3 -14.08 -6.79 -5.07
CA ARG A 3 -13.06 -5.74 -5.24
C ARG A 3 -13.77 -4.39 -5.13
N MET A 4 -13.43 -3.61 -4.11
CA MET A 4 -13.79 -2.19 -4.07
C MET A 4 -12.70 -1.44 -4.84
N VAL A 5 -13.09 -0.94 -6.00
CA VAL A 5 -12.32 0.09 -6.72
C VAL A 5 -12.51 1.37 -5.93
N VAL A 6 -11.42 2.01 -5.54
CA VAL A 6 -11.43 3.23 -4.72
C VAL A 6 -10.87 4.36 -5.56
N ASP A 7 -11.47 5.55 -5.45
CA ASP A 7 -11.00 6.72 -6.18
C ASP A 7 -9.57 7.10 -5.76
N PRO A 8 -8.66 7.26 -6.73
CA PRO A 8 -7.25 7.56 -6.47
C PRO A 8 -7.04 8.88 -5.73
N GLU A 9 -7.88 9.88 -6.00
CA GLU A 9 -7.75 11.24 -5.45
C GLU A 9 -7.91 11.30 -3.92
N LEU A 10 -8.52 10.28 -3.31
CA LEU A 10 -8.72 10.20 -1.87
C LEU A 10 -7.69 9.30 -1.17
N ILE A 11 -6.79 8.65 -1.90
CA ILE A 11 -5.81 7.71 -1.34
C ILE A 11 -4.46 8.42 -1.16
N ILE A 12 -4.15 8.76 0.09
CA ILE A 12 -2.82 9.25 0.46
C ILE A 12 -1.89 8.06 0.63
N ARG A 13 -0.94 7.91 -0.31
CA ARG A 13 0.15 6.92 -0.25
C ARG A 13 1.14 7.32 0.85
N CYS A 14 1.25 6.51 1.91
CA CYS A 14 2.12 6.83 3.06
C CYS A 14 3.32 5.90 3.19
N TRP A 15 3.17 4.61 2.86
CA TRP A 15 4.25 3.65 2.98
C TRP A 15 4.33 2.73 1.79
N ASP A 16 5.47 2.77 1.12
CA ASP A 16 5.80 1.83 0.07
C ASP A 16 6.42 0.56 0.63
N ILE A 17 6.33 -0.51 -0.16
CA ILE A 17 6.88 -1.81 0.19
C ILE A 17 8.00 -2.14 -0.79
N ASP A 18 9.23 -2.12 -0.31
CA ASP A 18 10.43 -2.45 -1.07
C ASP A 18 10.34 -3.87 -1.66
N GLY A 19 10.69 -4.02 -2.94
CA GLY A 19 10.48 -5.26 -3.71
C GLY A 19 9.04 -5.54 -4.15
N TYR A 20 8.06 -4.70 -3.78
CA TYR A 20 6.65 -4.83 -4.15
C TYR A 20 6.07 -3.49 -4.64
N PRO A 21 6.51 -2.97 -5.81
CA PRO A 21 6.21 -1.59 -6.27
C PRO A 21 4.72 -1.30 -6.49
N ASN A 22 3.91 -2.35 -6.70
CA ASN A 22 2.48 -2.23 -6.91
C ASN A 22 1.68 -2.25 -5.60
N TYR A 23 2.35 -2.28 -4.44
CA TYR A 23 1.71 -2.37 -3.13
C TYR A 23 2.19 -1.25 -2.22
N PHE A 24 1.25 -0.67 -1.47
CA PHE A 24 1.55 0.38 -0.51
C PHE A 24 0.48 0.43 0.59
N PHE A 25 0.80 1.05 1.72
CA PHE A 25 -0.16 1.37 2.76
C PHE A 25 -0.58 2.83 2.69
N GLY A 26 -1.90 3.04 2.75
CA GLY A 26 -2.50 4.37 2.86
C GLY A 26 -2.48 4.91 4.29
N ALA A 27 -2.77 6.19 4.45
CA ALA A 27 -2.96 6.83 5.76
C ALA A 27 -4.01 6.13 6.64
N ASP A 28 -5.01 5.52 6.01
CA ASP A 28 -6.08 4.74 6.62
C ASP A 28 -5.64 3.34 7.10
N LYS A 29 -4.34 3.02 7.01
CA LYS A 29 -3.73 1.74 7.40
C LYS A 29 -4.21 0.54 6.56
N HIS A 30 -4.83 0.77 5.41
CA HIS A 30 -5.18 -0.30 4.48
C HIS A 30 -4.04 -0.57 3.50
N LEU A 31 -3.92 -1.83 3.12
CA LEU A 31 -3.05 -2.23 2.02
C LEU A 31 -3.77 -1.98 0.69
N TYR A 32 -3.16 -1.19 -0.16
CA TYR A 32 -3.60 -0.95 -1.52
C TYR A 32 -2.72 -1.71 -2.51
N GLN A 33 -3.32 -2.09 -3.63
CA GLN A 33 -2.62 -2.66 -4.77
C GLN A 33 -3.00 -1.90 -6.04
N ILE A 34 -2.00 -1.47 -6.80
CA ILE A 34 -2.16 -0.90 -8.13
C ILE A 34 -2.19 -2.07 -9.13
N ASP A 35 -3.22 -2.16 -9.96
CA ASP A 35 -3.28 -3.13 -11.05
C ASP A 35 -2.53 -2.63 -12.30
N SER A 36 -2.38 -3.50 -13.31
CA SER A 36 -1.69 -3.15 -14.56
C SER A 36 -2.39 -2.06 -15.38
N ARG A 37 -3.62 -1.68 -15.02
CA ARG A 37 -4.39 -0.60 -15.64
C ARG A 37 -4.39 0.67 -14.79
N GLY A 38 -3.54 0.73 -13.75
CA GLY A 38 -3.43 1.87 -12.85
C GLY A 38 -4.57 1.98 -11.83
N ARG A 39 -5.43 0.96 -11.68
CA ARG A 39 -6.55 1.03 -10.73
C ARG A 39 -6.13 0.61 -9.34
N TYR A 40 -6.61 1.36 -8.36
CA TYR A 40 -6.36 1.11 -6.95
C TYR A 40 -7.36 0.09 -6.40
N ASN A 41 -6.82 -1.01 -5.89
CA ASN A 41 -7.57 -2.07 -5.25
C ASN A 41 -7.28 -2.05 -3.76
N ARG A 42 -8.27 -1.66 -2.95
CA ARG A 42 -8.17 -1.74 -1.49
C ARG A 42 -8.30 -3.19 -1.05
N ARG A 43 -7.32 -3.70 -0.30
CA ARG A 43 -7.43 -5.00 0.37
C ARG A 43 -8.21 -4.81 1.67
N ARG A 44 -9.07 -5.79 1.98
CA ARG A 44 -9.90 -5.79 3.21
C ARG A 44 -9.10 -5.77 4.50
N LEU A 45 -7.84 -6.19 4.48
CA LEU A 45 -7.00 -6.29 5.68
C LEU A 45 -6.48 -4.91 6.09
N VAL A 46 -6.88 -4.49 7.29
CA VAL A 46 -6.39 -3.29 7.96
C VAL A 46 -5.20 -3.64 8.85
N MET A 47 -4.18 -2.79 8.88
CA MET A 47 -3.07 -2.97 9.80
C MET A 47 -3.53 -2.67 11.23
N LYS A 48 -3.65 -3.72 12.02
CA LYS A 48 -3.96 -3.68 13.46
C LYS A 48 -2.77 -4.25 14.24
N ARG A 49 -2.73 -3.97 15.55
CA ARG A 49 -1.65 -4.41 16.45
C ARG A 49 -1.41 -5.93 16.42
N TYR A 50 -2.46 -6.71 16.18
CA TYR A 50 -2.44 -8.17 16.12
C TYR A 50 -2.45 -8.74 14.69
N THR A 51 -2.29 -7.90 13.66
CA THR A 51 -2.14 -8.40 12.28
C THR A 51 -0.88 -9.26 12.22
N ARG A 52 -1.01 -10.54 11.83
CA ARG A 52 0.15 -11.45 11.78
C ARG A 52 1.08 -11.13 10.61
N GLY A 53 0.52 -10.67 9.50
CA GLY A 53 1.24 -10.42 8.26
C GLY A 53 0.30 -10.18 7.09
N TYR A 54 0.89 -10.05 5.90
CA TYR A 54 0.19 -9.80 4.65
C TYR A 54 0.62 -10.80 3.59
N THR A 55 -0.32 -11.18 2.72
CA THR A 55 0.03 -11.93 1.51
C THR A 55 0.22 -10.95 0.36
N LEU A 56 1.46 -10.78 -0.08
CA LEU A 56 1.84 -9.97 -1.24
C LEU A 56 2.26 -10.92 -2.36
N LYS A 57 1.68 -10.78 -3.56
CA LYS A 57 2.00 -11.64 -4.73
C LYS A 57 2.05 -13.15 -4.37
N SER A 58 1.04 -13.64 -3.66
CA SER A 58 0.93 -15.03 -3.19
C SER A 58 1.98 -15.50 -2.16
N ARG A 59 2.83 -14.60 -1.64
CA ARG A 59 3.77 -14.87 -0.56
C ARG A 59 3.29 -14.25 0.74
N PHE A 60 3.19 -15.04 1.80
CA PHE A 60 2.93 -14.52 3.14
C PHE A 60 4.21 -13.92 3.72
N LEU A 61 4.12 -12.67 4.20
CA LEU A 61 5.16 -11.97 4.94
C LEU A 61 4.61 -11.64 6.33
N SER A 62 5.31 -12.06 7.37
CA SER A 62 4.98 -11.62 8.73
C SER A 62 5.19 -10.11 8.89
N LEU A 63 4.60 -9.50 9.91
CA LEU A 63 4.91 -8.10 10.21
C LEU A 63 6.40 -7.85 10.46
N SER A 64 7.12 -8.79 11.09
CA SER A 64 8.56 -8.65 11.32
C SER A 64 9.36 -8.66 10.03
N GLN A 65 8.92 -9.41 9.01
CA GLN A 65 9.52 -9.43 7.68
C GLN A 65 9.10 -8.22 6.83
N LEU A 66 7.89 -7.70 7.05
CA LEU A 66 7.35 -6.61 6.26
C LEU A 66 7.88 -5.24 6.70
N ARG A 67 7.98 -5.00 8.01
CA ARG A 67 8.46 -3.73 8.59
C ARG A 67 9.78 -3.21 8.02
N PRO A 68 10.84 -4.02 7.85
CA PRO A 68 12.09 -3.54 7.27
C PRO A 68 11.97 -3.17 5.78
N LEU A 69 10.94 -3.65 5.08
CA LEU A 69 10.67 -3.31 3.69
C LEU A 69 9.82 -2.05 3.56
N LEU A 70 9.27 -1.52 4.65
CA LEU A 70 8.43 -0.32 4.61
C LEU A 70 9.30 0.92 4.41
N ARG A 71 9.04 1.64 3.33
CA ARG A 71 9.65 2.93 3.02
C ARG A 71 8.61 4.01 3.18
N ARG A 72 8.90 5.04 3.97
CA ARG A 72 7.98 6.16 4.11
C ARG A 72 7.93 6.89 2.77
N HIS A 73 6.74 7.02 2.23
CA HIS A 73 6.47 7.85 1.07
C HIS A 73 6.24 9.27 1.60
N ASP A 74 7.15 10.20 1.30
CA ASP A 74 6.99 11.61 1.65
C ASP A 74 6.36 12.33 0.44
N PRO A 75 5.05 12.66 0.47
CA PRO A 75 4.38 13.30 -0.65
C PRO A 75 4.91 14.70 -0.97
N THR A 76 5.71 15.28 -0.06
CA THR A 76 6.39 16.57 -0.23
C THR A 76 7.62 16.49 -1.12
N ILE A 77 8.24 15.31 -1.29
CA ILE A 77 9.47 15.15 -2.07
C ILE A 77 9.15 14.84 -3.54
N ASP A 78 8.02 14.18 -3.82
CA ASP A 78 7.56 13.83 -5.17
C ASP A 78 6.56 14.84 -5.76
N HIS A 79 6.58 16.10 -5.33
CA HIS A 79 5.93 17.15 -6.12
C HIS A 79 6.76 17.36 -7.40
N PRO A 80 6.21 17.21 -8.61
CA PRO A 80 6.81 17.84 -9.76
C PRO A 80 6.78 19.34 -9.52
N VAL A 81 7.94 19.93 -9.25
CA VAL A 81 8.16 21.37 -9.36
C VAL A 81 7.79 21.77 -10.78
N GLY A 82 6.65 22.41 -10.96
CA GLY A 82 6.19 22.84 -12.27
C GLY A 82 4.78 23.42 -12.29
N PHE A 83 4.66 24.68 -11.86
CA PHE A 83 3.74 25.66 -12.46
C PHE A 83 4.50 26.97 -12.64
#